data_AF-A0A813LSU0-F1
#
_entry.id   AF-A0A813LSU0-F1
#
_cell.length_a   1.000
_cell.length_b   1.000
_cell.length_c   1.000
_cell.angle_alpha   90.00
_cell.angle_beta   90.00
_cell.angle_gamma   90.00
#
_symmetry.space_group_name_H-M   'P 1'
#
loop_
_entity.id
_entity.type
_entity.pdbx_description
1 polymer ?
#
loop_
_entity_poly.entity_id
_entity_poly.type
_entity_poly.pdbx_seq_one_letter_code
_entity_poly.pdbx_strand_id
1 'polypeptide(L)'
;MGSCFARPRTGIVSLRLEDRDEWEEFQRLLKEDLNDPAAGWKIKKDWAANYKNDYKIRISLKPDTTTGNPNYILRADVKFRGVTAQAHLDCLVTPDNLPGLQELETVETLPDGYIKYCRVKAPCLAARDHCWKYTIDHREDGSIFCCLRTATHPKCPLKAGVIRAY
;
A
#
# COMPACT_ATOMS: atom_id res chain seq x y z
N MET A 1 -21.83 -8.01 35.76
CA MET A 1 -22.40 -7.66 34.44
C MET A 1 -21.56 -6.54 33.86
N GLY A 2 -20.99 -6.72 32.67
CA GLY A 2 -20.23 -5.69 31.98
C GLY A 2 -20.04 -6.15 30.54
N SER A 3 -20.99 -5.79 29.68
CA SER A 3 -20.98 -6.19 28.27
C SER A 3 -19.75 -5.60 27.60
N CYS A 4 -18.88 -6.49 27.09
CA CYS A 4 -17.90 -6.10 26.08
C CYS A 4 -18.68 -5.62 24.87
N PHE A 5 -18.57 -4.34 24.55
CA PHE A 5 -19.10 -3.77 23.32
C PHE A 5 -18.53 -4.56 22.14
N ALA A 6 -19.38 -5.39 21.54
CA ALA A 6 -19.14 -5.94 20.22
C ALA A 6 -19.02 -4.74 19.28
N ARG A 7 -17.80 -4.44 18.84
CA ARG A 7 -17.61 -3.51 17.72
C ARG A 7 -18.42 -4.09 16.55
N PRO A 8 -19.23 -3.28 15.84
CA PRO A 8 -19.90 -3.76 14.66
C PRO A 8 -18.84 -4.35 13.73
N ARG A 9 -19.09 -5.55 13.20
CA ARG A 9 -18.38 -6.03 12.01
C ARG A 9 -18.67 -5.00 10.93
N THR A 10 -17.79 -4.02 10.78
CA THR A 10 -17.81 -3.11 9.64
C THR A 10 -17.79 -4.03 8.44
N GLY A 11 -18.90 -4.03 7.69
CA GLY A 11 -19.00 -4.72 6.43
C GLY A 11 -17.76 -4.41 5.61
N ILE A 12 -17.30 -5.39 4.86
CA ILE A 12 -16.24 -5.19 3.87
C ILE A 12 -16.75 -4.07 2.96
N VAL A 13 -16.31 -2.85 3.21
CA VAL A 13 -16.47 -1.76 2.25
C VAL A 13 -15.51 -2.16 1.15
N SER A 14 -16.07 -2.80 0.14
CA SER A 14 -15.42 -2.95 -1.15
C SER A 14 -15.08 -1.53 -1.59
N LEU A 15 -13.85 -1.09 -1.32
CA LEU A 15 -13.26 0.16 -1.77
C LEU A 15 -12.98 0.05 -3.26
N ARG A 16 -14.03 -0.24 -4.05
CA ARG A 16 -13.90 -0.12 -5.48
C ARG A 16 -13.97 1.38 -5.76
N LEU A 17 -12.85 1.93 -6.20
CA LEU A 17 -12.83 3.06 -7.10
C LEU A 17 -13.48 2.56 -8.40
N GLU A 18 -14.81 2.40 -8.45
CA GLU A 18 -15.50 1.75 -9.59
C GLU A 18 -15.38 2.56 -10.88
N ASP A 19 -15.04 3.86 -10.79
CA ASP A 19 -15.15 4.79 -11.92
C ASP A 19 -13.85 5.52 -12.28
N ARG A 20 -12.70 5.14 -11.70
CA ARG A 20 -11.43 5.81 -12.00
C ARG A 20 -10.28 4.84 -12.22
N ASP A 21 -9.59 5.07 -13.33
CA ASP A 21 -8.32 4.45 -13.64
C ASP A 21 -7.27 4.81 -12.56
N GLU A 22 -6.55 3.81 -12.07
CA GLU A 22 -5.59 3.96 -10.97
C GLU A 22 -4.45 4.91 -11.30
N TRP A 23 -4.06 4.93 -12.56
CA TRP A 23 -3.04 5.82 -13.05
C TRP A 23 -3.55 7.26 -13.08
N GLU A 24 -4.79 7.50 -13.50
CA GLU A 24 -5.41 8.83 -13.45
C GLU A 24 -5.50 9.39 -12.02
N GLU A 25 -5.94 8.57 -11.07
CA GLU A 25 -6.04 9.00 -9.66
C GLU A 25 -4.64 9.24 -9.05
N PHE A 26 -3.67 8.39 -9.38
CA PHE A 26 -2.26 8.62 -9.00
C PHE A 26 -1.75 9.95 -9.56
N GLN A 27 -1.96 10.23 -10.84
CA GLN A 27 -1.54 11.49 -11.47
C GLN A 27 -2.25 12.70 -10.87
N ARG A 28 -3.55 12.57 -10.53
CA ARG A 28 -4.31 13.62 -9.85
C ARG A 28 -3.70 13.95 -8.50
N LEU A 29 -3.42 12.94 -7.68
CA LEU A 29 -2.78 13.11 -6.36
C LEU A 29 -1.35 13.66 -6.47
N LEU A 30 -0.62 13.26 -7.51
CA LEU A 30 0.76 13.71 -7.74
C LEU A 30 0.83 15.21 -8.06
N LYS A 31 -0.18 15.74 -8.76
CA LYS A 31 -0.32 17.16 -9.13
C LYS A 31 -0.67 18.08 -7.95
N GLU A 32 -1.13 17.54 -6.83
CA GLU A 32 -1.42 18.37 -5.64
C GLU A 32 -0.10 18.92 -5.06
N ASP A 33 -0.04 20.24 -4.83
CA ASP A 33 1.10 20.87 -4.17
C ASP A 33 1.09 20.50 -2.68
N LEU A 34 2.18 19.88 -2.24
CA LEU A 34 2.36 19.47 -0.85
C LEU A 34 2.54 20.66 0.11
N ASN A 35 2.84 21.86 -0.40
CA ASN A 35 2.99 23.07 0.39
C ASN A 35 1.72 23.91 0.43
N ASP A 36 0.73 23.63 -0.41
CA ASP A 36 -0.55 24.32 -0.41
C ASP A 36 -1.38 23.89 0.80
N PRO A 37 -1.66 24.80 1.77
CA PRO A 37 -2.49 24.47 2.92
C PRO A 37 -3.90 24.00 2.54
N ALA A 38 -4.44 24.46 1.41
CA ALA A 38 -5.77 24.07 0.93
C ALA A 38 -5.81 22.61 0.44
N ALA A 39 -4.69 22.07 -0.01
CA ALA A 39 -4.59 20.67 -0.42
C ALA A 39 -4.67 19.70 0.77
N GLY A 40 -4.44 20.17 2.00
CA GLY A 40 -4.63 19.41 3.24
C GLY A 40 -3.52 18.40 3.57
N TRP A 41 -2.42 18.41 2.82
CA TRP A 41 -1.25 17.58 3.10
C TRP A 41 -0.49 18.08 4.33
N LYS A 42 -0.02 17.13 5.13
CA LYS A 42 0.87 17.39 6.27
C LYS A 42 2.15 16.59 6.09
N ILE A 43 3.26 17.30 5.91
CA ILE A 43 4.60 16.68 5.87
C ILE A 43 4.91 16.12 7.26
N LYS A 44 5.10 14.80 7.35
CA LYS A 44 5.46 14.09 8.59
C LYS A 44 6.94 13.87 8.72
N LYS A 45 7.64 13.75 7.60
CA LYS A 45 9.07 13.47 7.55
C LYS A 45 9.64 14.08 6.30
N ASP A 46 10.71 14.85 6.44
CA ASP A 46 11.42 15.43 5.30
C ASP A 46 12.92 15.36 5.51
N TRP A 47 13.57 14.45 4.79
CA TRP A 47 15.02 14.36 4.69
C TRP A 47 15.48 14.61 3.25
N ALA A 48 14.70 15.35 2.46
CA ALA A 48 14.92 15.52 1.03
C ALA A 48 16.23 16.25 0.68
N ALA A 49 16.82 16.98 1.62
CA ALA A 49 18.05 17.75 1.42
C ALA A 49 19.30 16.86 1.33
N ASN A 50 19.39 15.80 2.15
CA ASN A 50 20.60 14.98 2.26
C ASN A 50 20.27 13.51 2.17
N TYR A 51 21.08 12.77 1.41
CA TYR A 51 21.01 11.31 1.44
C TYR A 51 21.42 10.79 2.83
N LYS A 52 20.60 9.91 3.40
CA LYS A 52 20.89 9.16 4.61
C LYS A 52 20.76 7.68 4.26
N ASN A 53 21.83 6.91 4.46
CA ASN A 53 21.87 5.49 4.11
C ASN A 53 21.43 5.24 2.64
N ASP A 54 21.98 6.02 1.70
CA ASP A 54 21.72 5.92 0.25
C ASP A 54 20.30 6.23 -0.25
N TYR A 55 19.42 6.76 0.61
CA TYR A 55 18.14 7.30 0.17
C TYR A 55 17.82 8.67 0.76
N LYS A 56 16.92 9.39 0.11
CA LYS A 56 16.21 10.54 0.68
C LYS A 56 14.72 10.33 0.55
N ILE A 57 13.97 10.84 1.50
CA ILE A 57 12.53 10.61 1.60
C ILE A 57 11.80 11.86 2.08
N ARG A 58 10.63 12.08 1.51
CA ARG A 58 9.57 12.92 2.06
C ARG A 58 8.32 12.07 2.26
N ILE A 59 7.70 12.15 3.43
CA ILE A 59 6.42 11.48 3.74
C ILE A 59 5.40 12.54 4.09
N SER A 60 4.27 12.51 3.38
CA SER A 60 3.13 13.41 3.57
C SER A 60 1.87 12.59 3.83
N LEU A 61 1.02 13.07 4.74
CA LEU A 61 -0.27 12.45 5.06
C LEU A 61 -1.40 13.45 4.82
N LYS A 62 -2.53 12.97 4.31
CA LYS A 62 -3.77 13.73 4.14
C LYS A 62 -4.95 12.86 4.58
N PRO A 63 -5.93 13.36 5.34
CA PRO A 63 -7.13 12.58 5.65
C PRO A 63 -7.82 12.11 4.36
N ASP A 64 -8.29 10.87 4.32
CA ASP A 64 -9.08 10.39 3.19
C ASP A 64 -10.53 10.89 3.33
N THR A 65 -10.84 11.99 2.66
CA THR A 65 -12.19 12.57 2.63
C THR A 65 -13.06 11.97 1.53
N THR A 66 -12.52 11.08 0.70
CA THR A 66 -13.17 10.60 -0.53
C THR A 66 -13.89 9.27 -0.35
N THR A 67 -13.40 8.42 0.54
CA THR A 67 -13.94 7.07 0.73
C THR A 67 -14.77 6.90 2.01
N GLY A 68 -14.92 7.97 2.81
CA GLY A 68 -15.49 7.90 4.16
C GLY A 68 -14.64 7.09 5.15
N ASN A 69 -13.44 6.70 4.74
CA ASN A 69 -12.50 5.96 5.57
C ASN A 69 -11.85 6.92 6.60
N PRO A 70 -11.84 6.61 7.90
CA PRO A 70 -11.16 7.43 8.90
C PRO A 70 -9.62 7.44 8.75
N ASN A 71 -9.08 6.72 7.78
CA ASN A 71 -7.65 6.63 7.50
C ASN A 71 -7.10 7.84 6.74
N TYR A 72 -5.79 7.81 6.51
CA TYR A 72 -5.05 8.84 5.80
C TYR A 72 -4.52 8.27 4.47
N ILE A 73 -4.55 9.10 3.44
CA ILE A 73 -3.73 8.93 2.24
C ILE A 73 -2.28 9.23 2.63
N LEU A 74 -1.38 8.32 2.30
CA LEU A 74 0.06 8.49 2.46
C LEU A 74 0.71 8.68 1.10
N ARG A 75 1.50 9.73 0.95
CA ARG A 75 2.41 9.93 -0.17
C ARG A 75 3.85 9.90 0.33
N ALA A 76 4.68 9.10 -0.33
CA ALA A 76 6.10 9.03 -0.07
C ALA A 76 6.87 9.33 -1.36
N ASP A 77 7.61 10.43 -1.39
CA ASP A 77 8.54 10.73 -2.48
C ASP A 77 9.94 10.28 -2.05
N VAL A 78 10.48 9.25 -2.70
CA VAL A 78 11.74 8.62 -2.32
C VAL A 78 12.72 8.65 -3.49
N LYS A 79 13.99 8.91 -3.21
CA LYS A 79 15.08 8.75 -4.19
C LYS A 79 16.19 7.91 -3.60
N PHE A 80 16.51 6.82 -4.27
CA PHE A 80 17.60 5.90 -3.92
C PHE A 80 18.86 6.19 -4.77
N ARG A 81 20.05 5.87 -4.26
CA ARG A 81 21.29 5.81 -5.07
C ARG A 81 21.54 4.38 -5.50
N GLY A 82 21.97 4.20 -6.75
CA GLY A 82 22.41 2.89 -7.25
C GLY A 82 21.31 1.83 -7.39
N VAL A 83 20.03 2.21 -7.26
CA VAL A 83 18.88 1.29 -7.39
C VAL A 83 18.11 1.66 -8.66
N THR A 84 17.91 0.68 -9.55
CA THR A 84 17.07 0.84 -10.73
C THR A 84 15.59 0.69 -10.37
N ALA A 85 14.69 1.21 -11.20
CA ALA A 85 13.25 1.03 -10.99
C ALA A 85 12.85 -0.46 -10.90
N GLN A 86 13.43 -1.29 -11.78
CA GLN A 86 13.18 -2.73 -11.77
C GLN A 86 13.70 -3.40 -10.49
N ALA A 87 14.93 -3.11 -10.04
CA ALA A 87 15.46 -3.69 -8.80
C ALA A 87 14.61 -3.28 -7.56
N HIS A 88 14.06 -2.06 -7.56
CA HIS A 88 13.14 -1.64 -6.52
C HIS A 88 11.81 -2.40 -6.57
N LEU A 89 11.24 -2.57 -7.77
CA LEU A 89 10.02 -3.35 -7.97
C LEU A 89 10.21 -4.81 -7.54
N ASP A 90 11.32 -5.45 -7.93
CA ASP A 90 11.63 -6.84 -7.59
C ASP A 90 11.64 -7.04 -6.07
N CYS A 91 12.26 -6.11 -5.34
CA CYS A 91 12.26 -6.08 -3.87
C CYS A 91 10.85 -5.81 -3.29
N LEU A 92 10.02 -4.98 -3.92
CA LEU A 92 8.65 -4.71 -3.49
C LEU A 92 7.75 -5.94 -3.63
N VAL A 93 7.88 -6.68 -4.73
CA VAL A 93 7.03 -7.87 -4.99
C VAL A 93 7.52 -9.10 -4.24
N THR A 94 8.82 -9.18 -3.96
CA THR A 94 9.44 -10.31 -3.26
C THR A 94 10.42 -9.78 -2.20
N PRO A 95 9.92 -9.20 -1.10
CA PRO A 95 10.78 -8.65 -0.07
C PRO A 95 11.49 -9.74 0.72
N ASP A 96 12.82 -9.75 0.67
CA ASP A 96 13.64 -10.70 1.44
C ASP A 96 13.73 -10.35 2.93
N ASN A 97 13.34 -9.13 3.33
CA ASN A 97 13.61 -8.59 4.66
C ASN A 97 12.46 -7.80 5.28
N LEU A 98 11.20 -8.09 4.91
CA LEU A 98 10.05 -7.41 5.49
C LEU A 98 9.92 -7.75 7.00
N PRO A 99 10.04 -6.77 7.92
CA PRO A 99 9.99 -7.05 9.36
C PRO A 99 8.66 -7.67 9.78
N GLY A 100 8.72 -8.81 10.47
CA GLY A 100 7.53 -9.52 10.93
C GLY A 100 6.77 -10.28 9.85
N LEU A 101 7.34 -10.43 8.64
CA LEU A 101 6.80 -11.33 7.62
C LEU A 101 6.81 -12.78 8.12
N GLN A 102 5.65 -13.42 8.04
CA GLN A 102 5.45 -14.82 8.45
C GLN A 102 5.22 -15.73 7.24
N GLU A 103 4.57 -15.21 6.20
CA GLU A 103 4.17 -15.97 5.01
C GLU A 103 4.10 -15.01 3.83
N LEU A 104 4.75 -15.35 2.71
CA LEU A 104 4.60 -14.66 1.43
C LEU A 104 4.50 -15.73 0.34
N GLU A 105 3.40 -15.72 -0.40
CA GLU A 105 3.16 -16.70 -1.45
C GLU A 105 2.64 -15.99 -2.71
N THR A 106 3.22 -16.33 -3.87
CA THR A 106 2.59 -16.00 -5.15
C THR A 106 1.51 -17.02 -5.43
N VAL A 107 0.26 -16.57 -5.36
CA VAL A 107 -0.94 -17.41 -5.43
C VAL A 107 -1.37 -17.66 -6.87
N GLU A 108 -1.17 -16.64 -7.71
CA GLU A 108 -1.46 -16.63 -9.13
C GLU A 108 -0.48 -15.66 -9.83
N THR A 109 -0.03 -16.05 -11.03
CA THR A 109 0.71 -15.17 -11.94
C THR A 109 -0.23 -14.73 -13.04
N LEU A 110 -0.29 -13.42 -13.29
CA LEU A 110 -1.14 -12.79 -14.30
C LEU A 110 -0.25 -12.26 -15.44
N PRO A 111 -0.82 -12.00 -16.64
CA PRO A 111 -0.06 -11.39 -17.73
C PRO A 111 0.58 -10.04 -17.35
N ASP A 112 -0.08 -9.29 -16.47
CA ASP A 112 0.27 -7.94 -16.03
C ASP A 112 0.70 -7.88 -14.55
N GLY A 113 1.02 -9.01 -13.91
CA GLY A 113 1.46 -9.01 -12.52
C GLY A 113 1.15 -10.28 -11.74
N TYR A 114 0.69 -10.12 -10.49
CA TYR A 114 0.59 -11.23 -9.54
C TYR A 114 -0.58 -11.05 -8.58
N ILE A 115 -1.16 -12.16 -8.13
CA ILE A 115 -1.90 -12.20 -6.87
C ILE A 115 -1.01 -12.83 -5.82
N LYS A 116 -0.78 -12.13 -4.71
CA LYS A 116 0.04 -12.61 -3.60
C LYS A 116 -0.75 -12.67 -2.30
N TYR A 117 -0.45 -13.70 -1.52
CA TYR A 117 -0.83 -13.79 -0.12
C TYR A 117 0.33 -13.30 0.74
N CYS A 118 0.05 -12.44 1.71
CA CYS A 118 1.05 -11.95 2.65
C CYS A 118 0.49 -12.02 4.07
N ARG A 119 1.28 -12.54 5.02
CA ARG A 119 0.95 -12.54 6.43
C ARG A 119 2.08 -11.88 7.21
N VAL A 120 1.72 -10.87 8.00
CA VAL A 120 2.66 -10.09 8.81
C VAL A 120 2.21 -10.02 10.27
N LYS A 121 3.17 -10.02 11.18
CA LYS A 121 2.95 -9.85 12.62
C LYS A 121 3.88 -8.76 13.16
N ALA A 122 3.31 -7.59 13.38
CA ALA A 122 3.97 -6.52 14.12
C ALA A 122 3.99 -6.83 15.63
N PRO A 123 5.00 -6.35 16.38
CA PRO A 123 5.06 -6.49 17.84
C PRO A 123 3.78 -6.00 18.51
N CYS A 124 3.33 -6.71 19.54
CA CYS A 124 2.15 -6.38 20.36
C CYS A 124 0.80 -6.35 19.61
N LEU A 125 0.75 -6.77 18.34
CA LEU A 125 -0.48 -6.82 17.57
C LEU A 125 -0.79 -8.25 17.08
N ALA A 126 -2.08 -8.51 16.84
CA ALA A 126 -2.50 -9.74 16.18
C ALA A 126 -1.90 -9.83 14.76
N ALA A 127 -1.65 -11.07 14.31
CA ALA A 127 -1.22 -11.30 12.94
C ALA A 127 -2.30 -10.82 11.97
N ARG A 128 -1.86 -10.19 10.88
CA ARG A 128 -2.72 -9.72 9.80
C ARG A 128 -2.33 -10.42 8.53
N ASP A 129 -3.33 -10.78 7.74
CA ASP A 129 -3.11 -11.26 6.40
C ASP A 129 -3.70 -10.32 5.36
N HIS A 130 -3.17 -10.46 4.17
CA HIS A 130 -3.50 -9.68 3.00
C HIS A 130 -3.56 -10.62 1.80
N CYS A 131 -4.54 -10.39 0.94
CA CYS A 131 -4.54 -10.92 -0.42
C CYS A 131 -4.48 -9.71 -1.34
N TRP A 132 -3.43 -9.66 -2.14
CA TRP A 132 -3.05 -8.47 -2.88
C TRP A 132 -2.92 -8.78 -4.35
N LYS A 133 -3.59 -8.01 -5.20
CA LYS A 133 -3.34 -7.98 -6.65
C LYS A 133 -2.34 -6.87 -6.95
N TYR A 134 -1.23 -7.26 -7.56
CA TYR A 134 -0.23 -6.39 -8.16
C TYR A 134 -0.54 -6.30 -9.65
N THR A 135 -0.72 -5.09 -10.17
CA THR A 135 -0.75 -4.80 -11.60
C THR A 135 0.45 -3.92 -11.92
N ILE A 136 1.28 -4.35 -12.86
CA ILE A 136 2.57 -3.77 -13.22
C ILE A 136 2.49 -3.35 -14.68
N ASP A 137 2.80 -2.08 -14.91
CA ASP A 137 2.74 -1.45 -16.22
C ASP A 137 4.08 -0.79 -16.52
N HIS A 138 4.79 -1.35 -17.50
CA HIS A 138 6.05 -0.83 -18.03
C HIS A 138 5.75 0.17 -19.14
N ARG A 139 6.09 1.44 -18.91
CA ARG A 139 5.77 2.54 -19.81
C ARG A 139 6.86 2.74 -20.87
N GLU A 140 6.49 3.35 -21.99
CA GLU A 140 7.41 3.63 -23.11
C GLU A 140 8.57 4.56 -22.72
N ASP A 141 8.36 5.43 -21.72
CA ASP A 141 9.39 6.33 -21.19
C ASP A 141 10.37 5.65 -20.22
N GLY A 142 10.24 4.33 -20.02
CA GLY A 142 11.05 3.53 -19.11
C GLY A 142 10.62 3.62 -17.64
N SER A 143 9.55 4.35 -17.32
CA SER A 143 8.96 4.32 -15.98
C SER A 143 8.16 3.04 -15.75
N ILE A 144 7.98 2.68 -14.47
CA ILE A 144 7.18 1.52 -14.08
C ILE A 144 6.11 1.99 -13.10
N PHE A 145 4.85 1.73 -13.44
CA PHE A 145 3.72 1.95 -12.54
C PHE A 145 3.26 0.61 -11.97
N CYS A 146 3.29 0.48 -10.64
CA CYS A 146 2.82 -0.71 -9.94
C CYS A 146 1.65 -0.33 -9.05
N CYS A 147 0.48 -0.89 -9.32
CA CYS A 147 -0.69 -0.75 -8.47
C CYS A 147 -0.84 -1.98 -7.57
N LEU A 148 -1.09 -1.75 -6.27
CA LEU A 148 -1.36 -2.78 -5.28
C LEU A 148 -2.78 -2.58 -4.74
N ARG A 149 -3.63 -3.60 -4.87
CA ARG A 149 -5.01 -3.57 -4.35
C ARG A 149 -5.32 -4.79 -3.51
N THR A 150 -6.12 -4.60 -2.46
CA THR A 150 -6.73 -5.74 -1.75
C THR A 150 -7.65 -6.49 -2.71
N ALA A 151 -7.48 -7.80 -2.79
CA ALA A 151 -8.24 -8.70 -3.66
C ALA A 151 -8.84 -9.85 -2.84
N THR A 152 -9.79 -10.55 -3.45
CA THR A 152 -10.29 -11.84 -2.98
C THR A 152 -9.81 -12.91 -3.94
N HIS A 153 -9.38 -14.06 -3.41
CA HIS A 153 -8.95 -15.19 -4.20
C HIS A 153 -9.30 -16.50 -3.49
N PRO A 154 -9.78 -17.56 -4.19
CA PRO A 154 -10.20 -18.82 -3.55
C PRO A 154 -9.12 -19.51 -2.71
N LYS A 155 -7.85 -19.40 -3.12
CA LYS A 155 -6.70 -19.93 -2.35
C LYS A 155 -6.30 -19.06 -1.14
N CYS A 156 -6.95 -17.92 -0.93
CA CYS A 156 -6.68 -17.00 0.19
C CYS A 156 -7.90 -16.80 1.10
N PRO A 157 -8.51 -17.89 1.63
CA PRO A 157 -9.67 -17.78 2.50
C PRO A 157 -9.34 -17.05 3.81
N LEU A 158 -10.37 -16.58 4.51
CA LEU A 158 -10.21 -16.04 5.85
C LEU A 158 -9.75 -17.14 6.82
N LYS A 159 -8.62 -16.94 7.48
CA LYS A 159 -8.06 -17.88 8.47
C LYS A 159 -8.51 -17.49 9.89
N ALA A 160 -8.91 -18.47 10.70
CA ALA A 160 -9.30 -18.21 12.10
C ALA A 160 -8.14 -17.61 12.91
N GLY A 161 -8.43 -16.60 13.74
CA GLY A 161 -7.42 -15.93 14.57
C GLY A 161 -6.47 -14.98 13.81
N VAL A 162 -6.69 -14.79 12.50
CA VAL A 162 -5.95 -13.82 11.67
C VAL A 162 -6.91 -12.74 11.21
N ILE A 163 -6.50 -11.47 11.33
CA ILE A 163 -7.31 -10.33 10.89
C ILE A 163 -6.96 -10.02 9.43
N ARG A 164 -7.89 -10.24 8.50
CA ARG A 164 -7.74 -9.75 7.12
C ARG A 164 -7.78 -8.23 7.11
N ALA A 165 -6.67 -7.63 6.71
CA ALA A 165 -6.60 -6.19 6.51
C ALA A 165 -7.18 -5.88 5.13
N TYR A 166 -8.21 -5.03 5.12
CA TYR A 166 -8.86 -4.50 3.93
C TYR A 166 -8.49 -3.04 3.74
#